data_AF-A0A9E7N7I4-F1
#
_entry.id   AF-A0A9E7N7I4-F1
#
_cell.length_a   1.000
_cell.length_b   1.000
_cell.length_c   1.000
_cell.angle_alpha   90.00
_cell.angle_beta   90.00
_cell.angle_gamma   90.00
#
_symmetry.space_group_name_H-M   'P 1'
#
loop_
_entity.id
_entity.type
_entity.pdbx_description
1 polymer ?
#
loop_
_entity_poly.entity_id
_entity_poly.type
_entity_poly.pdbx_seq_one_letter_code
_entity_poly.pdbx_strand_id
1 'polypeptide(L)'
;MNALNETIRVEIDVRTPSTCPVAAASETTGAPVETVTRASGRNMGPHVDEEFTIASDATVDLETYDAVEGADRIFDLDSHAVYRFTRSAASPCVCDRIEELGWPVSDISAENGSLLVTCYVDDQAGFAALMSDLQDRFGDVRVRRLLRSESDGNGNGPLVLEVDSLTARQREVLETAHEMGYFEYPRESNAGDVAEALGITRSTFGEHLAAAQRKVLQTLG
;
A
#
# COMPACT_ATOMS: atom_id res chain seq x y z
N MET A 1 7.20 -21.82 24.07
CA MET A 1 7.66 -21.13 22.84
C MET A 1 6.48 -21.10 21.91
N ASN A 2 5.79 -19.97 21.80
CA ASN A 2 4.75 -19.81 20.78
C ASN A 2 5.45 -19.77 19.42
N ALA A 3 4.99 -20.59 18.49
CA ALA A 3 5.29 -20.38 17.08
C ALA A 3 4.90 -18.94 16.75
N LEU A 4 5.80 -18.19 16.10
CA LEU A 4 5.43 -16.91 15.53
C LEU A 4 4.38 -17.23 14.47
N ASN A 5 3.15 -16.74 14.64
CA ASN A 5 2.15 -16.80 13.57
C ASN A 5 2.77 -16.17 12.31
N GLU A 6 2.46 -16.73 11.13
CA GLU A 6 2.94 -16.28 9.81
C GLU A 6 2.51 -14.84 9.50
N THR A 7 3.17 -13.87 10.09
CA THR A 7 2.86 -12.45 9.92
C THR A 7 3.27 -12.01 8.52
N ILE A 8 2.40 -11.24 7.88
CA ILE A 8 2.62 -10.66 6.56
C ILE A 8 2.88 -9.17 6.74
N ARG A 9 4.07 -8.70 6.36
CA ARG A 9 4.33 -7.27 6.18
C ARG A 9 3.78 -6.84 4.83
N VAL A 10 2.96 -5.82 4.82
CA VAL A 10 2.31 -5.29 3.60
C VAL A 10 2.70 -3.83 3.44
N GLU A 11 3.15 -3.46 2.24
CA GLU A 11 3.28 -2.08 1.80
C GLU A 11 2.19 -1.79 0.76
N ILE A 12 1.36 -0.79 1.06
CA ILE A 12 0.15 -0.44 0.32
C ILE A 12 0.38 0.91 -0.36
N ASP A 13 0.13 0.99 -1.67
CA ASP A 13 0.08 2.22 -2.46
C ASP A 13 -1.37 2.68 -2.59
N VAL A 14 -1.70 3.81 -1.98
CA VAL A 14 -2.97 4.50 -2.17
C VAL A 14 -2.74 5.68 -3.09
N ARG A 15 -3.32 5.61 -4.29
CA ARG A 15 -3.07 6.61 -5.33
C ARG A 15 -3.99 7.79 -5.18
N THR A 16 -3.41 8.99 -5.14
CA THR A 16 -4.15 10.27 -5.08
C THR A 16 -5.26 10.29 -4.01
N PRO A 17 -4.97 9.96 -2.73
CA PRO A 17 -5.98 10.00 -1.69
C PRO A 17 -6.44 11.44 -1.45
N SER A 18 -7.65 11.75 -1.91
CA SER A 18 -8.22 13.11 -1.96
C SER A 18 -8.22 13.89 -0.63
N THR A 19 -8.14 13.21 0.50
CA THR A 19 -8.21 13.80 1.85
C THR A 19 -6.89 13.76 2.62
N CYS A 20 -5.80 13.26 2.03
CA CYS A 20 -4.53 13.06 2.74
C CYS A 20 -3.58 14.25 2.53
N PRO A 21 -3.26 15.04 3.58
CA PRO A 21 -2.38 16.19 3.45
C PRO A 21 -0.92 15.81 3.14
N VAL A 22 -0.47 14.66 3.64
CA VAL A 22 0.87 14.11 3.35
C VAL A 22 1.05 13.80 1.87
N ALA A 23 0.07 13.13 1.26
CA ALA A 23 0.09 12.86 -0.18
C ALA A 23 0.06 14.17 -0.99
N ALA A 24 -0.80 15.11 -0.59
CA ALA A 24 -0.92 16.42 -1.21
C ALA A 24 0.38 17.23 -1.17
N ALA A 25 1.09 17.22 -0.04
CA ALA A 25 2.38 17.87 0.09
C ALA A 25 3.38 17.30 -0.94
N SER A 26 3.41 15.97 -1.12
CA SER A 26 4.28 15.35 -2.13
C SER A 26 3.89 15.70 -3.58
N GLU A 27 2.59 15.84 -3.87
CA GLU A 27 2.09 16.17 -5.20
C GLU A 27 2.40 17.61 -5.59
N THR A 28 2.07 18.54 -4.69
CA THR A 28 2.19 19.98 -4.94
C THR A 28 3.64 20.44 -5.02
N THR A 29 4.52 19.82 -4.22
CA THR A 29 5.95 20.16 -4.20
C THR A 29 6.77 19.32 -5.18
N GLY A 30 6.26 18.15 -5.58
CA GLY A 30 7.02 17.15 -6.34
C GLY A 30 8.17 16.50 -5.56
N ALA A 31 8.30 16.78 -4.26
CA ALA A 31 9.31 16.21 -3.40
C ALA A 31 8.75 15.01 -2.61
N PRO A 32 9.55 13.96 -2.38
CA PRO A 32 9.12 12.84 -1.53
C PRO A 32 8.94 13.33 -0.09
N VAL A 33 7.88 12.83 0.54
CA VAL A 33 7.59 13.00 1.96
C VAL A 33 7.97 11.72 2.69
N GLU A 34 8.81 11.86 3.71
CA GLU A 34 9.36 10.74 4.48
C GLU A 34 9.13 10.94 5.98
N THR A 35 9.30 9.88 6.76
CA THR A 35 9.27 9.91 8.23
C THR A 35 7.98 10.56 8.77
N VAL A 36 6.84 10.06 8.32
CA VAL A 36 5.55 10.59 8.77
C VAL A 36 5.20 9.96 10.12
N THR A 37 5.06 10.80 11.15
CA THR A 37 4.66 10.40 12.50
C THR A 37 3.30 10.98 12.83
N ARG A 38 2.47 10.24 13.56
CA ARG A 38 1.09 10.62 13.84
C ARG A 38 0.75 10.39 15.32
N ALA A 39 -0.07 11.26 15.88
CA ALA A 39 -0.58 11.13 17.23
C ALA A 39 -2.05 11.55 17.30
N SER A 40 -2.91 10.64 17.77
CA SER A 40 -4.34 10.90 17.97
C SER A 40 -4.58 11.61 19.30
N GLY A 41 -5.19 12.79 19.25
CA GLY A 41 -5.51 13.62 20.41
C GLY A 41 -7.02 13.77 20.65
N ARG A 42 -7.38 14.11 21.89
CA ARG A 42 -8.78 14.39 22.31
C ARG A 42 -8.97 15.66 23.14
N ASN A 43 -7.88 16.32 23.53
CA ASN A 43 -7.89 17.52 24.38
C ASN A 43 -8.61 18.72 23.75
N MET A 44 -8.64 18.83 22.42
CA MET A 44 -9.32 19.88 21.65
C MET A 44 -10.43 19.32 20.74
N GLY A 45 -11.04 18.19 21.14
CA GLY A 45 -11.89 17.37 20.28
C GLY A 45 -11.10 16.29 19.55
N PRO A 46 -11.73 15.36 18.81
CA PRO A 46 -11.02 14.33 18.06
C PRO A 46 -10.18 14.93 16.91
N HIS A 47 -8.87 14.85 17.02
CA HIS A 47 -7.90 15.31 16.02
C HIS A 47 -6.71 14.36 15.93
N VAL A 48 -5.91 14.57 14.89
CA VAL A 48 -4.63 13.89 14.69
C VAL A 48 -3.59 14.96 14.42
N ASP A 49 -2.54 14.98 15.24
CA ASP A 49 -1.32 15.74 14.96
C ASP A 49 -0.40 14.88 14.12
N GLU A 50 0.11 15.43 13.02
CA GLU A 50 1.03 14.75 12.12
C GLU A 50 2.28 15.57 11.89
N GLU A 51 3.42 14.88 11.85
CA GLU A 51 4.72 15.43 11.49
C GLU A 51 5.26 14.68 10.28
N PHE A 52 5.89 15.39 9.36
CA PHE A 52 6.57 14.76 8.23
C PHE A 52 7.82 15.52 7.83
N THR A 53 8.73 14.80 7.15
CA THR A 53 9.98 15.33 6.63
C THR A 53 9.90 15.44 5.11
N ILE A 54 10.34 16.57 4.56
CA ILE A 54 10.37 16.84 3.11
C ILE A 54 11.62 17.65 2.77
N ALA A 55 12.00 17.75 1.50
CA ALA A 55 13.13 18.58 1.07
C ALA A 55 13.02 20.03 1.60
N SER A 56 14.14 20.62 2.05
CA SER A 56 14.12 21.92 2.74
C SER A 56 13.78 23.12 1.85
N ASP A 57 13.89 22.97 0.53
CA ASP A 57 13.49 23.91 -0.50
C ASP A 57 12.02 23.75 -0.94
N ALA A 58 11.34 22.69 -0.50
CA ALA A 58 9.92 22.50 -0.75
C ALA A 58 9.09 23.52 0.03
N THR A 59 8.18 24.19 -0.69
CA THR A 59 7.22 25.11 -0.10
C THR A 59 5.91 24.36 0.11
N VAL A 60 5.65 23.96 1.36
CA VAL A 60 4.44 23.25 1.74
C VAL A 60 3.34 24.26 2.02
N ASP A 61 2.22 24.12 1.31
CA ASP A 61 0.97 24.83 1.60
C ASP A 61 -0.16 23.80 1.73
N LEU A 62 -0.66 23.65 2.95
CA LEU A 62 -1.80 22.77 3.26
C LEU A 62 -3.04 23.57 3.65
N GLU A 63 -3.02 24.90 3.57
CA GLU A 63 -4.18 25.74 3.92
C GLU A 63 -5.36 25.50 2.96
N THR A 64 -5.09 24.99 1.77
CA THR A 64 -6.11 24.58 0.80
C THR A 64 -6.89 23.32 1.20
N TYR A 65 -6.46 22.62 2.25
CA TYR A 65 -7.15 21.44 2.75
C TYR A 65 -8.04 21.80 3.94
N ASP A 66 -9.36 21.81 3.72
CA ASP A 66 -10.40 22.17 4.71
C ASP A 66 -10.30 21.40 6.05
N ALA A 67 -9.65 20.23 6.04
CA ALA A 67 -9.50 19.37 7.20
C ALA A 67 -8.23 19.63 8.02
N VAL A 68 -7.38 20.59 7.62
CA VAL A 68 -6.06 20.87 8.21
C VAL A 68 -6.05 22.23 8.88
N GLU A 69 -5.59 22.27 10.13
CA GLU A 69 -5.30 23.48 10.88
C GLU A 69 -3.81 23.79 10.81
N GLY A 70 -3.43 24.63 9.83
CA GLY A 70 -2.06 25.13 9.64
C GLY A 70 -1.04 24.05 9.25
N ALA A 71 0.11 24.47 8.72
CA ALA A 71 1.27 23.59 8.51
C ALA A 71 2.54 24.37 8.87
N ASP A 72 3.05 24.13 10.08
CA ASP A 72 4.19 24.84 10.61
C ASP A 72 5.49 24.10 10.30
N ARG A 73 6.47 24.80 9.71
CA ARG A 73 7.85 24.31 9.63
C ARG A 73 8.47 24.39 11.03
N ILE A 74 8.59 23.26 11.71
CA ILE A 74 9.05 23.19 13.11
C ILE A 74 10.55 22.98 13.25
N PHE A 75 11.22 22.47 12.21
CA PHE A 75 12.65 22.20 12.25
C PHE A 75 13.30 22.19 10.86
N ASP A 76 14.58 22.56 10.82
CA ASP A 76 15.45 22.52 9.64
C ASP A 76 16.58 21.52 9.83
N LEU A 77 16.65 20.55 8.93
CA LEU A 77 17.79 19.66 8.72
C LEU A 77 18.60 20.19 7.53
N ASP A 78 19.81 19.67 7.31
CA ASP A 78 20.70 20.19 6.25
C ASP A 78 20.04 20.24 4.86
N SER A 79 19.34 19.16 4.47
CA SER A 79 18.65 19.04 3.18
C SER A 79 17.14 18.83 3.28
N HIS A 80 16.59 18.83 4.49
CA HIS A 80 15.19 18.53 4.75
C HIS A 80 14.60 19.50 5.77
N ALA A 81 13.28 19.59 5.83
CA ALA A 81 12.55 20.32 6.85
C ALA A 81 11.47 19.43 7.44
N VAL A 82 11.18 19.62 8.72
CA VAL A 82 10.08 18.95 9.41
C VAL A 82 8.91 19.90 9.51
N TYR A 83 7.77 19.47 9.02
CA TYR A 83 6.49 20.17 9.14
C TYR A 83 5.60 19.46 10.16
N ARG A 84 4.83 20.24 10.92
CA ARG A 84 3.76 19.75 11.79
C ARG A 84 2.45 20.39 11.40
N PHE A 85 1.39 19.60 11.37
CA PHE A 85 0.02 20.09 11.20
C PHE A 85 -0.94 19.29 12.06
N THR A 86 -2.12 19.86 12.30
CA THR A 86 -3.22 19.16 12.95
C THR A 86 -4.34 18.96 11.94
N ARG A 87 -4.98 17.79 11.94
CA ARG A 87 -6.20 17.56 11.15
C ARG A 87 -7.34 17.01 11.98
N SER A 88 -8.56 17.20 11.50
CA SER A 88 -9.74 16.57 12.10
C SER A 88 -9.66 15.05 12.00
N ALA A 89 -9.93 14.35 13.10
CA ALA A 89 -10.08 12.89 13.09
C ALA A 89 -11.41 12.44 12.44
N ALA A 90 -12.29 13.38 12.07
CA ALA A 90 -13.49 13.08 11.30
C ALA A 90 -13.21 12.95 9.79
N SER A 91 -12.07 13.45 9.31
CA SER A 91 -11.68 13.31 7.91
C SER A 91 -11.24 11.87 7.63
N PRO A 92 -11.76 11.21 6.57
CA PRO A 92 -11.33 9.86 6.21
C PRO A 92 -9.83 9.79 5.98
N CYS A 93 -9.16 8.87 6.67
CA CYS A 93 -7.73 8.61 6.51
C CYS A 93 -7.47 7.10 6.44
N VAL A 94 -6.65 6.69 5.48
CA VAL A 94 -6.27 5.28 5.28
C VAL A 94 -5.60 4.72 6.53
N CYS A 95 -4.65 5.46 7.10
CA CYS A 95 -3.91 4.96 8.26
C CYS A 95 -4.75 4.94 9.55
N ASP A 96 -5.73 5.84 9.74
CA ASP A 96 -6.74 5.69 10.80
C ASP A 96 -7.54 4.40 10.60
N ARG A 97 -7.93 4.10 9.35
CA ARG A 97 -8.74 2.92 9.05
C ARG A 97 -7.99 1.61 9.29
N ILE A 98 -6.71 1.56 8.93
CA ILE A 98 -5.84 0.40 9.20
C ILE A 98 -5.75 0.14 10.71
N GLU A 99 -5.55 1.20 11.51
CA GLU A 99 -5.47 1.11 12.97
C GLU A 99 -6.79 0.71 13.62
N GLU A 100 -7.92 1.22 13.12
CA GLU A 100 -9.27 0.81 13.57
C GLU A 100 -9.56 -0.68 13.33
N LEU A 101 -9.00 -1.27 12.28
CA LEU A 101 -9.09 -2.70 12.01
C LEU A 101 -8.18 -3.54 12.90
N GLY A 102 -7.34 -2.91 13.72
CA GLY A 102 -6.50 -3.54 14.73
C GLY A 102 -5.03 -3.70 14.33
N TRP A 103 -4.61 -3.17 13.18
CA TRP A 103 -3.23 -3.26 12.72
C TRP A 103 -2.52 -1.91 12.87
N PRO A 104 -1.47 -1.82 13.70
CA PRO A 104 -0.67 -0.62 13.78
C PRO A 104 0.01 -0.31 12.44
N VAL A 105 0.02 0.96 12.07
CA VAL A 105 0.81 1.45 10.95
C VAL A 105 2.26 1.63 11.41
N SER A 106 3.18 1.03 10.67
CA SER A 106 4.61 0.97 11.02
C SER A 106 5.49 1.95 10.25
N ASP A 107 5.04 2.37 9.07
CA ASP A 107 5.72 3.36 8.24
C ASP A 107 4.71 4.04 7.31
N ILE A 108 4.93 5.32 7.05
CA ILE A 108 4.12 6.14 6.16
C ILE A 108 5.07 7.06 5.40
N SER A 109 4.90 7.10 4.08
CA SER A 109 5.60 8.05 3.18
C SER A 109 4.68 8.44 2.04
N ALA A 110 5.06 9.46 1.27
CA ALA A 110 4.34 9.82 0.06
C ALA A 110 5.27 10.31 -1.04
N GLU A 111 4.88 10.05 -2.28
CA GLU A 111 5.63 10.45 -3.46
C GLU A 111 4.67 10.69 -4.62
N ASN A 112 4.79 11.82 -5.31
CA ASN A 112 3.97 12.16 -6.49
C ASN A 112 2.45 12.02 -6.25
N GLY A 113 1.97 12.36 -5.05
CA GLY A 113 0.55 12.25 -4.70
C GLY A 113 0.07 10.86 -4.30
N SER A 114 0.93 9.85 -4.33
CA SER A 114 0.65 8.52 -3.77
C SER A 114 1.06 8.46 -2.30
N LEU A 115 0.22 7.86 -1.45
CA LEU A 115 0.54 7.53 -0.06
C LEU A 115 0.98 6.07 0.01
N LEU A 116 2.15 5.82 0.59
CA LEU A 116 2.66 4.50 0.88
C LEU A 116 2.49 4.23 2.38
N VAL A 117 1.80 3.14 2.72
CA VAL A 117 1.55 2.75 4.11
C VAL A 117 2.01 1.33 4.34
N THR A 118 2.84 1.12 5.37
CA THR A 118 3.30 -0.20 5.77
C THR A 118 2.64 -0.64 7.06
N CYS A 119 2.09 -1.85 7.09
CA CYS A 119 1.58 -2.50 8.31
C CYS A 119 1.93 -3.99 8.34
N TYR A 120 1.68 -4.63 9.48
CA TYR A 120 1.82 -6.07 9.68
C TYR A 120 0.45 -6.66 9.95
N VAL A 121 0.06 -7.65 9.15
CA VAL A 121 -1.21 -8.38 9.30
C VAL A 121 -0.93 -9.83 9.69
N ASP A 122 -1.84 -10.40 10.47
CA ASP A 122 -1.62 -11.69 11.13
C ASP A 122 -1.56 -12.86 10.16
N ASP A 123 -2.39 -12.83 9.11
CA ASP A 123 -2.52 -13.91 8.12
C ASP A 123 -3.13 -13.41 6.80
N GLN A 124 -3.36 -14.35 5.87
CA GLN A 124 -3.95 -14.08 4.56
C GLN A 124 -5.41 -13.63 4.63
N ALA A 125 -6.18 -14.05 5.62
CA ALA A 125 -7.57 -13.64 5.78
C ALA A 125 -7.64 -12.17 6.26
N GLY A 126 -6.77 -11.79 7.21
CA GLY A 126 -6.59 -10.40 7.64
C GLY A 126 -6.14 -9.50 6.50
N PHE A 127 -5.16 -9.95 5.70
CA PHE A 127 -4.73 -9.26 4.49
C PHE A 127 -5.89 -9.01 3.50
N ALA A 128 -6.67 -10.05 3.18
CA ALA A 128 -7.79 -9.93 2.24
C ALA A 128 -8.88 -8.99 2.76
N ALA A 129 -9.20 -9.06 4.05
CA ALA A 129 -10.16 -8.16 4.70
C ALA A 129 -9.68 -6.71 4.68
N LEU A 130 -8.39 -6.49 4.96
CA LEU A 130 -7.77 -5.18 4.90
C LEU A 130 -7.86 -4.57 3.48
N MET A 131 -7.40 -5.31 2.47
CA MET A 131 -7.39 -4.81 1.09
C MET A 131 -8.80 -4.53 0.58
N SER A 132 -9.77 -5.39 0.88
CA SER A 132 -11.18 -5.16 0.50
C SER A 132 -11.73 -3.88 1.13
N ASP A 133 -11.56 -3.68 2.45
CA ASP A 133 -12.09 -2.50 3.13
C ASP A 133 -11.42 -1.20 2.63
N LEU A 134 -10.11 -1.22 2.38
CA LEU A 134 -9.41 -0.06 1.87
C LEU A 134 -9.83 0.27 0.43
N GLN A 135 -9.97 -0.72 -0.44
CA GLN A 135 -10.43 -0.52 -1.82
C GLN A 135 -11.85 0.03 -1.87
N ASP A 136 -12.76 -0.51 -1.04
CA ASP A 136 -14.15 -0.08 -0.96
C ASP A 136 -14.29 1.39 -0.51
N ARG A 137 -13.40 1.86 0.38
CA ARG A 137 -13.47 3.20 0.98
C ARG A 137 -12.63 4.26 0.26
N PHE A 138 -11.46 3.88 -0.27
CA PHE A 138 -10.44 4.82 -0.76
C PHE A 138 -10.13 4.67 -2.25
N GLY A 139 -10.73 3.69 -2.95
CA GLY A 139 -10.62 3.56 -4.40
C GLY A 139 -9.35 2.85 -4.86
N ASP A 140 -8.46 3.55 -5.58
CA ASP A 140 -7.26 2.96 -6.20
C ASP A 140 -6.18 2.66 -5.14
N VAL A 141 -6.38 1.53 -4.45
CA VAL A 141 -5.51 0.97 -3.43
C VAL A 141 -4.88 -0.31 -3.95
N ARG A 142 -3.55 -0.36 -3.94
CA ARG A 142 -2.75 -1.48 -4.46
C ARG A 142 -1.75 -1.95 -3.44
N VAL A 143 -1.34 -3.19 -3.59
CA VAL A 143 -0.18 -3.70 -2.86
C VAL A 143 1.05 -3.41 -3.69
N ARG A 144 2.03 -2.76 -3.09
CA ARG A 144 3.34 -2.53 -3.69
C ARG A 144 4.27 -3.69 -3.37
N ARG A 145 4.31 -4.09 -2.09
CA ARG A 145 5.20 -5.13 -1.59
C ARG A 145 4.57 -5.98 -0.49
N LEU A 146 4.85 -7.27 -0.49
CA LEU A 146 4.53 -8.21 0.59
C LEU A 146 5.80 -8.89 1.07
N LEU A 147 5.96 -9.06 2.38
CA LEU A 147 6.95 -9.96 2.95
C LEU A 147 6.26 -10.92 3.90
N ARG A 148 6.44 -12.23 3.69
CA ARG A 148 5.99 -13.26 4.62
C ARG A 148 7.18 -13.79 5.41
N SER A 149 7.05 -13.84 6.73
CA SER A 149 8.01 -14.54 7.58
C SER A 149 7.67 -16.03 7.56
N GLU A 150 8.50 -16.87 6.94
CA GLU A 150 8.38 -18.33 7.11
C GLU A 150 8.89 -18.69 8.52
N SER A 151 8.00 -19.18 9.38
CA SER A 151 8.37 -19.68 10.71
C SER A 151 8.54 -21.20 10.71
N ASP A 152 9.20 -21.77 9.71
CA ASP A 152 9.58 -23.19 9.72
C ASP A 152 11.08 -23.31 9.44
N GLY A 153 11.78 -24.11 10.27
CA GLY A 153 13.25 -24.22 10.34
C GLY A 153 13.97 -24.79 9.12
N ASN A 154 13.50 -24.51 7.91
CA ASN A 154 14.05 -24.94 6.63
C ASN A 154 14.63 -23.75 5.85
N GLY A 155 15.56 -22.99 6.45
CA GLY A 155 16.63 -22.23 5.79
C GLY A 155 16.31 -21.23 4.68
N ASN A 156 15.05 -21.05 4.29
CA ASN A 156 14.63 -20.10 3.28
C ASN A 156 14.38 -18.75 3.95
N GLY A 157 14.94 -17.69 3.37
CA GLY A 157 14.74 -16.33 3.87
C GLY A 157 13.28 -15.87 3.73
N PRO A 158 12.92 -14.70 4.26
CA PRO A 158 11.57 -14.16 4.12
C PRO A 158 11.16 -14.06 2.65
N LEU A 159 9.95 -14.53 2.33
CA LEU A 159 9.40 -14.48 0.99
C LEU A 159 8.99 -13.04 0.67
N VAL A 160 9.73 -12.38 -0.21
CA VAL A 160 9.41 -11.03 -0.69
C VAL A 160 8.57 -11.17 -1.96
N LEU A 161 7.53 -10.36 -2.13
CA LEU A 161 6.75 -10.27 -3.37
C LEU A 161 6.53 -8.80 -3.73
N GLU A 162 7.16 -8.35 -4.81
CA GLU A 162 6.99 -7.02 -5.42
C GLU A 162 5.79 -7.08 -6.37
N VAL A 163 4.60 -6.74 -5.85
CA VAL A 163 3.32 -6.88 -6.57
C VAL A 163 3.20 -5.83 -7.69
N ASP A 164 3.88 -4.68 -7.56
CA ASP A 164 3.93 -3.64 -8.61
C ASP A 164 4.92 -3.93 -9.74
N SER A 165 5.73 -4.99 -9.64
CA SER A 165 6.58 -5.41 -10.75
C SER A 165 5.77 -5.87 -11.97
N LEU A 166 4.51 -6.29 -11.78
CA LEU A 166 3.63 -6.78 -12.83
C LEU A 166 3.03 -5.63 -13.65
N THR A 167 3.09 -5.74 -14.98
CA THR A 167 2.34 -4.82 -15.86
C THR A 167 0.84 -5.02 -15.66
N ALA A 168 0.01 -4.02 -15.94
CA ALA A 168 -1.45 -4.13 -15.87
C ALA A 168 -1.98 -5.38 -16.59
N ARG A 169 -1.47 -5.68 -17.79
CA ARG A 169 -1.89 -6.85 -18.57
C ARG A 169 -1.45 -8.18 -17.95
N GLN A 170 -0.29 -8.22 -17.30
CA GLN A 170 0.20 -9.42 -16.61
C GLN A 170 -0.64 -9.71 -15.35
N ARG A 171 -1.05 -8.66 -14.63
CA ARG A 171 -1.91 -8.74 -13.46
C ARG A 171 -3.30 -9.26 -13.85
N GLU A 172 -3.93 -8.62 -14.84
CA GLU A 172 -5.25 -9.02 -15.37
C GLU A 172 -5.24 -10.49 -15.81
N VAL A 173 -4.19 -10.94 -16.50
CA VAL A 173 -4.03 -12.34 -16.90
C VAL A 173 -3.94 -13.30 -15.71
N LEU A 174 -3.22 -12.93 -14.65
CA LEU A 174 -3.09 -13.76 -13.43
C LEU A 174 -4.41 -13.81 -12.64
N GLU A 175 -5.07 -12.66 -12.46
CA GLU A 175 -6.34 -12.52 -11.75
C GLU A 175 -7.43 -13.34 -12.44
N THR A 176 -7.66 -13.13 -13.74
CA THR A 176 -8.67 -13.89 -14.48
C THR A 176 -8.37 -15.39 -14.50
N ALA A 177 -7.10 -15.79 -14.64
CA ALA A 177 -6.74 -17.20 -14.52
C ALA A 177 -7.07 -17.78 -13.13
N HIS A 178 -6.79 -17.03 -12.07
CA HIS A 178 -7.10 -17.46 -10.70
C HIS A 178 -8.61 -17.55 -10.45
N GLU A 179 -9.36 -16.52 -10.80
CA GLU A 179 -10.83 -16.46 -10.63
C GLU A 179 -11.55 -17.57 -11.41
N MET A 180 -11.02 -17.94 -12.58
CA MET A 180 -11.56 -19.03 -13.39
C MET A 180 -11.07 -20.42 -12.96
N GLY A 181 -10.33 -20.53 -11.84
CA GLY A 181 -9.84 -21.80 -11.31
C GLY A 181 -8.81 -22.50 -12.21
N TYR A 182 -8.04 -21.75 -13.02
CA TYR A 182 -7.00 -22.28 -13.91
C TYR A 182 -5.84 -22.94 -13.12
N PHE A 183 -5.56 -22.45 -11.92
CA PHE A 183 -4.51 -22.97 -11.05
C PHE A 183 -5.00 -24.06 -10.07
N GLU A 184 -6.30 -24.32 -10.01
CA GLU A 184 -6.90 -25.28 -9.07
C GLU A 184 -6.68 -26.74 -9.48
N TYR A 185 -6.89 -27.64 -8.51
CA TYR A 185 -6.88 -29.08 -8.77
C TYR A 185 -8.13 -29.75 -8.17
N PRO A 186 -9.04 -30.31 -9.00
CA PRO A 186 -9.02 -30.30 -10.47
C PRO A 186 -9.24 -28.89 -11.05
N ARG A 187 -8.63 -28.61 -12.21
CA ARG A 187 -8.79 -27.31 -12.88
C ARG A 187 -10.24 -27.08 -13.29
N GLU A 188 -10.76 -25.89 -13.00
CA GLU A 188 -12.11 -25.50 -13.41
C GLU A 188 -12.13 -24.90 -14.82
N SER A 189 -11.02 -24.27 -15.23
CA SER A 189 -10.84 -23.72 -16.58
C SER A 189 -9.49 -24.08 -17.18
N ASN A 190 -9.44 -24.14 -18.52
CA ASN A 190 -8.21 -24.35 -19.28
C ASN A 190 -7.71 -23.04 -19.93
N ALA A 191 -6.49 -23.06 -20.48
CA ALA A 191 -5.85 -21.87 -21.04
C ALA A 191 -6.60 -21.25 -22.24
N GLY A 192 -7.40 -22.04 -22.95
CA GLY A 192 -8.30 -21.55 -24.00
C GLY A 192 -9.44 -20.74 -23.41
N ASP A 193 -10.10 -21.28 -22.39
CA ASP A 193 -11.24 -20.63 -21.72
C ASP A 193 -10.84 -19.27 -21.12
N VAL A 194 -9.67 -19.22 -20.46
CA VAL A 194 -9.14 -17.97 -19.89
C VAL A 194 -8.75 -16.97 -20.99
N ALA A 195 -8.14 -17.44 -22.08
CA ALA A 195 -7.78 -16.57 -23.19
C ALA A 195 -9.01 -15.96 -23.88
N GLU A 196 -10.09 -16.75 -24.01
CA GLU A 196 -11.37 -16.29 -24.53
C GLU A 196 -12.00 -15.22 -23.63
N ALA A 197 -12.02 -15.44 -22.31
CA ALA A 197 -12.51 -14.46 -21.34
C ALA A 197 -11.75 -13.12 -21.42
N LEU A 198 -10.44 -13.18 -21.69
CA LEU A 198 -9.55 -12.02 -21.81
C LEU A 198 -9.52 -11.39 -23.22
N GLY A 199 -10.27 -11.92 -24.18
CA GLY A 199 -10.29 -11.45 -25.57
C GLY A 199 -8.94 -11.54 -26.30
N ILE A 200 -8.10 -12.53 -25.96
CA ILE A 200 -6.76 -12.74 -26.55
C ILE A 200 -6.56 -14.15 -27.08
N THR A 201 -5.47 -14.35 -27.83
CA THR A 201 -5.09 -15.70 -28.27
C THR A 201 -4.52 -16.52 -27.12
N ARG A 202 -4.63 -17.84 -27.22
CA ARG A 202 -4.01 -18.77 -26.27
C ARG A 202 -2.47 -18.61 -26.18
N SER A 203 -1.82 -18.22 -27.28
CA SER A 203 -0.38 -17.91 -27.29
C SER A 203 -0.09 -16.67 -26.47
N THR A 204 -0.83 -15.59 -26.70
CA THR A 204 -0.72 -14.31 -25.98
C THR A 204 -0.99 -14.49 -24.48
N PHE A 205 -1.99 -15.30 -24.11
CA PHE A 205 -2.24 -15.68 -22.72
C PHE A 205 -1.01 -16.38 -22.10
N GLY A 206 -0.47 -17.40 -22.79
CA GLY A 206 0.71 -18.12 -22.32
C GLY A 206 1.95 -17.22 -22.16
N GLU A 207 2.16 -16.28 -23.09
CA GLU A 207 3.24 -15.30 -23.03
C GLU A 207 3.10 -14.36 -21.83
N HIS A 208 1.92 -13.78 -21.63
CA HIS A 208 1.66 -12.91 -20.49
C HIS A 208 1.77 -13.67 -19.17
N LEU A 209 1.19 -14.87 -19.08
CA LEU A 209 1.23 -15.70 -17.89
C LEU A 209 2.68 -16.09 -17.54
N ALA A 210 3.47 -16.55 -18.51
CA ALA A 210 4.87 -16.89 -18.28
C ALA A 210 5.70 -15.66 -17.87
N ALA A 211 5.45 -14.49 -18.46
CA ALA A 211 6.12 -13.26 -18.09
C ALA A 211 5.75 -12.80 -16.66
N ALA A 212 4.47 -12.93 -16.29
CA ALA A 212 3.99 -12.65 -14.95
C ALA A 212 4.60 -13.61 -13.92
N GLN A 213 4.57 -14.91 -14.19
CA GLN A 213 5.18 -15.95 -13.36
C GLN A 213 6.69 -15.75 -13.18
N ARG A 214 7.44 -15.37 -14.24
CA ARG A 214 8.87 -15.05 -14.11
C ARG A 214 9.13 -13.92 -13.14
N LYS A 215 8.32 -12.87 -13.16
CA LYS A 215 8.46 -11.74 -12.22
C LYS A 215 8.17 -12.18 -10.78
N VAL A 216 7.10 -12.94 -10.58
CA VAL A 216 6.77 -13.53 -9.27
C VAL A 216 7.88 -14.46 -8.77
N LEU A 217 8.49 -15.26 -9.66
CA LEU A 217 9.60 -16.16 -9.30
C LEU A 217 10.91 -15.41 -9.02
N GLN A 218 11.17 -14.28 -9.68
CA GLN A 218 12.35 -13.44 -9.40
C GLN A 218 12.30 -12.85 -7.99
N THR A 219 11.11 -12.64 -7.45
CA THR A 219 10.91 -12.19 -6.07
C THR A 219 11.15 -13.29 -5.02
N LEU A 220 11.19 -14.56 -5.43
CA LEU A 220 11.47 -15.71 -4.55
C LEU A 220 12.97 -16.07 -4.44
N GLY A 221 13.87 -15.30 -5.07
CA GLY A 221 15.29 -15.63 -5.23
C GLY A 221 16.25 -14.62 -4.64
#